data_AF-A0A0M3K0L3-F1
#
_entry.id   AF-A0A0M3K0L3-F1
#
_cell.length_a   1.000
_cell.length_b   1.000
_cell.length_c   1.000
_cell.angle_alpha   90.00
_cell.angle_beta   90.00
_cell.angle_gamma   90.00
#
_symmetry.space_group_name_H-M   'P 1'
#
loop_
_entity.id
_entity.type
_entity.pdbx_description
1 polymer ?
#
loop_
_entity_poly.entity_id
_entity_poly.type
_entity_poly.pdbx_seq_one_letter_code
_entity_poly.pdbx_strand_id
1 'polypeptide(L)'
;MVESSALQEFEGALIDDAWQCVVNRTSIQRNLSSSDLEKLPDLLKLLEIMNNLDRSEEAVKLLHDSSLSKKNQEQILSLRTRKRKKTESNWNVDVMVGNSLIHKSLHLKVSLPVGPHVIEMTVEKFGTLR
;
A
#
# COMPACT_ATOMS: atom_id res chain seq x y z
N MET A 1 -25.35 22.52 17.38
CA MET A 1 -25.43 21.41 16.42
C MET A 1 -24.48 21.75 15.30
N VAL A 2 -23.29 21.13 15.29
CA VAL A 2 -22.32 21.33 14.21
C VAL A 2 -22.75 20.39 13.10
N GLU A 3 -23.21 20.94 11.98
CA GLU A 3 -23.52 20.18 10.78
C GLU A 3 -22.27 19.38 10.40
N SER A 4 -22.38 18.06 10.45
CA SER A 4 -21.34 17.16 9.94
C SER A 4 -21.39 17.29 8.42
N SER A 5 -20.63 18.25 7.88
CA SER A 5 -20.50 18.45 6.44
C SER A 5 -19.93 17.17 5.85
N ALA A 6 -20.76 16.44 5.09
CA ALA A 6 -20.30 15.30 4.31
C ALA A 6 -19.12 15.76 3.44
N LEU A 7 -18.05 14.95 3.42
CA LEU A 7 -16.92 15.24 2.53
C LEU A 7 -17.43 15.29 1.10
N GLN A 8 -16.91 16.25 0.33
CA GLN A 8 -17.26 16.38 -1.07
C GLN A 8 -16.95 15.06 -1.81
N GLU A 9 -17.77 14.73 -2.81
CA GLU A 9 -17.49 13.57 -3.64
C GLU A 9 -16.15 13.79 -4.36
N PHE A 10 -15.25 12.81 -4.25
CA PHE A 10 -13.93 12.87 -4.86
C PHE A 10 -13.99 12.10 -6.17
N GLU A 11 -13.19 12.53 -7.13
CA GLU A 11 -13.03 11.75 -8.35
C GLU A 11 -12.37 10.40 -8.04
N GLY A 12 -12.83 9.35 -8.73
CA GLY A 12 -12.30 8.01 -8.50
C GLY A 12 -10.79 7.91 -8.73
N ALA A 13 -10.25 8.66 -9.69
CA ALA A 13 -8.81 8.71 -9.93
C ALA A 13 -8.02 9.30 -8.75
N LEU A 14 -8.56 10.31 -8.08
CA LEU A 14 -7.94 10.91 -6.89
C LEU A 14 -7.96 9.94 -5.70
N ILE A 15 -9.05 9.18 -5.54
CA ILE A 15 -9.16 8.13 -4.51
C ILE A 15 -8.13 7.03 -4.75
N ASP A 16 -7.97 6.59 -6.00
CA ASP A 16 -6.99 5.57 -6.38
C ASP A 16 -5.55 6.05 -6.11
N ASP A 17 -5.23 7.28 -6.51
CA ASP A 17 -3.92 7.89 -6.29
C ASP A 17 -3.63 8.07 -4.80
N ALA A 18 -4.57 8.61 -4.03
CA ALA A 18 -4.46 8.77 -2.58
C ALA A 18 -4.25 7.42 -1.88
N TRP A 19 -4.97 6.39 -2.31
CA TRP A 19 -4.81 5.03 -1.79
C TRP A 19 -3.41 4.48 -2.06
N GLN A 20 -2.88 4.64 -3.28
CA GLN A 20 -1.51 4.23 -3.60
C GLN A 20 -0.47 4.96 -2.75
N CYS A 21 -0.67 6.25 -2.50
CA CYS A 21 0.22 7.05 -1.67
C CYS A 21 0.27 6.54 -0.24
N VAL A 22 -0.90 6.27 0.35
CA VAL A 22 -1.02 5.73 1.71
C VAL A 22 -0.40 4.35 1.82
N VAL A 23 -0.69 3.46 0.87
CA VAL A 23 -0.21 2.07 0.89
C VAL A 23 1.31 2.01 0.67
N ASN A 24 1.84 2.76 -0.29
CA ASN A 24 3.26 2.74 -0.62
C ASN A 24 4.09 3.69 0.25
N ARG A 25 3.46 4.47 1.15
CA ARG A 25 4.10 5.50 1.98
C ARG A 25 4.87 6.51 1.14
N THR A 26 4.25 6.97 0.05
CA THR A 26 4.81 7.91 -0.93
C THR A 26 3.97 9.17 -1.03
N SER A 27 4.55 10.23 -1.60
CA SER A 27 3.85 11.48 -1.91
C SER A 27 2.88 11.31 -3.08
N ILE A 28 1.80 12.10 -3.11
CA ILE A 28 0.92 12.20 -4.28
C ILE A 28 1.72 12.73 -5.47
N GLN A 29 1.93 11.88 -6.47
CA GLN A 29 2.64 12.23 -7.71
C GLN A 29 1.73 12.88 -8.76
N ARG A 30 0.42 12.96 -8.50
CA ARG A 30 -0.54 13.63 -9.37
C ARG A 30 -0.34 15.13 -9.32
N ASN A 31 -0.34 15.78 -10.49
CA ASN A 31 -0.48 17.23 -10.56
C ASN A 31 -1.89 17.62 -10.11
N LEU A 32 -1.99 18.23 -8.93
CA LEU A 32 -3.26 18.74 -8.41
C LEU A 32 -3.69 19.95 -9.25
N SER A 33 -4.92 19.93 -9.71
CA SER A 33 -5.55 21.07 -10.37
C SER A 33 -5.89 22.16 -9.35
N SER A 34 -6.19 23.38 -9.81
CA SER A 34 -6.68 24.45 -8.93
C SER A 34 -7.93 24.03 -8.15
N SER A 35 -8.83 23.27 -8.77
CA SER A 35 -10.03 22.71 -8.12
C SER A 35 -9.73 21.65 -7.06
N ASP A 36 -8.60 20.95 -7.16
CA ASP A 36 -8.18 19.99 -6.12
C ASP A 36 -7.58 20.72 -4.92
N LEU A 37 -6.86 21.82 -5.17
CA LEU A 37 -6.28 22.66 -4.13
C LEU A 37 -7.35 23.37 -3.29
N GLU A 38 -8.48 23.74 -3.89
CA GLU A 38 -9.64 24.26 -3.15
C GLU A 38 -10.23 23.23 -2.17
N LYS A 39 -10.03 21.93 -2.43
CA LYS A 39 -10.53 20.80 -1.62
C LYS A 39 -9.44 20.18 -0.74
N LEU A 40 -8.31 20.85 -0.58
CA LEU A 40 -7.15 20.32 0.14
C LEU A 40 -7.44 19.90 1.59
N PRO A 41 -8.26 20.62 2.38
CA PRO A 41 -8.64 20.17 3.72
C PRO A 41 -9.39 18.83 3.73
N ASP A 42 -10.26 18.63 2.74
CA ASP A 42 -11.03 17.40 2.60
C ASP A 42 -10.15 16.25 2.08
N LEU A 43 -9.20 16.55 1.19
CA LEU A 43 -8.20 15.58 0.72
C LEU A 43 -7.28 15.12 1.86
N LEU A 44 -6.88 16.02 2.76
CA LEU A 44 -6.10 15.65 3.95
C LEU A 44 -6.89 14.71 4.87
N LYS A 45 -8.18 14.98 5.11
CA LYS A 45 -9.06 14.08 5.87
C LYS A 45 -9.22 12.72 5.17
N LEU A 46 -9.34 12.70 3.84
CA LEU A 46 -9.40 11.47 3.07
C LEU A 46 -8.12 10.62 3.27
N LEU A 47 -6.94 11.24 3.19
CA LEU A 47 -5.67 10.56 3.42
C LEU A 47 -5.53 10.03 4.85
N GLU A 48 -6.00 10.79 5.84
CA GLU A 48 -6.01 10.36 7.24
C GLU A 48 -6.93 9.14 7.44
N ILE A 49 -8.15 9.19 6.91
CA ILE A 49 -9.08 8.06 6.91
C ILE A 49 -8.41 6.84 6.26
N MET A 50 -7.89 6.98 5.04
CA MET A 50 -7.22 5.89 4.34
C MET A 50 -6.04 5.31 5.11
N ASN A 51 -5.24 6.16 5.77
CA ASN A 51 -4.11 5.71 6.58
C ASN A 51 -4.55 4.89 7.81
N ASN A 52 -5.66 5.27 8.44
CA ASN A 52 -6.25 4.51 9.54
C ASN A 52 -6.86 3.18 9.05
N LEU A 53 -7.48 3.18 7.87
CA LEU A 53 -8.05 1.97 7.23
C LEU A 53 -6.98 0.96 6.80
N ASP A 54 -5.81 1.43 6.38
CA ASP A 54 -4.67 0.59 6.01
C ASP A 54 -4.12 -0.20 7.22
N ARG A 55 -4.18 0.40 8.41
CA ARG A 55 -3.60 -0.12 9.66
C ARG A 55 -4.58 -0.92 10.53
N SER A 56 -5.87 -0.67 10.41
CA SER A 56 -6.89 -1.30 11.25
C SER A 56 -7.44 -2.59 10.65
N GLU A 57 -7.70 -3.61 11.47
CA GLU A 57 -8.45 -4.80 11.05
C GLU A 57 -9.94 -4.48 10.85
N GLU A 58 -10.49 -3.55 11.63
CA GLU A 58 -11.90 -3.13 11.64
C GLU A 58 -12.27 -2.06 10.61
N ALA A 59 -11.59 -2.04 9.45
CA ALA A 59 -11.73 -0.92 8.52
C ALA A 59 -13.17 -0.75 7.95
N VAL A 60 -14.01 -1.78 7.97
CA VAL A 60 -15.43 -1.66 7.56
C VAL A 60 -16.20 -0.75 8.51
N LYS A 61 -15.95 -0.83 9.83
CA LYS A 61 -16.57 0.06 10.82
C LYS A 61 -16.07 1.49 10.66
N LEU A 62 -14.75 1.66 10.53
CA LEU A 62 -14.11 2.97 10.33
C LEU A 62 -14.58 3.68 9.04
N LEU A 63 -14.88 2.92 7.98
CA LEU A 63 -15.47 3.46 6.75
C LEU A 63 -16.93 3.88 6.95
N HIS A 64 -17.72 3.09 7.67
CA HIS A 64 -19.11 3.43 7.99
C HIS A 64 -19.22 4.66 8.89
N ASP A 65 -18.29 4.86 9.81
CA ASP A 65 -18.23 6.02 10.70
C ASP A 65 -17.63 7.27 10.02
N SER A 66 -17.13 7.14 8.79
CA SER A 66 -16.55 8.24 8.04
C SER A 66 -17.63 9.10 7.36
N SER A 67 -17.36 10.40 7.22
CA SER A 67 -18.23 11.35 6.50
C SER A 67 -18.12 11.26 4.97
N LEU A 68 -17.56 10.17 4.43
CA LEU A 68 -17.41 9.94 3.00
C LEU A 68 -18.73 9.56 2.35
N SER A 69 -18.90 9.90 1.08
CA SER A 69 -20.03 9.42 0.28
C SER A 69 -19.99 7.89 0.16
N LYS A 70 -21.17 7.26 0.07
CA LYS A 70 -21.29 5.80 -0.06
C LYS A 70 -20.47 5.23 -1.22
N LYS A 71 -20.44 5.95 -2.36
CA LYS A 71 -19.64 5.60 -3.54
C LYS A 71 -18.14 5.60 -3.26
N ASN A 72 -17.63 6.64 -2.57
CA ASN A 72 -16.23 6.70 -2.17
C ASN A 72 -15.88 5.57 -1.19
N GLN A 73 -16.79 5.26 -0.24
CA GLN A 73 -16.60 4.15 0.70
C GLN A 73 -16.49 2.80 -0.03
N GLU A 74 -17.39 2.52 -0.98
CA GLU A 74 -17.38 1.31 -1.80
C GLU A 74 -16.09 1.19 -2.63
N GLN A 75 -15.63 2.29 -3.21
CA GLN A 75 -14.37 2.32 -3.96
C GLN A 75 -13.17 2.00 -3.06
N ILE A 76 -13.05 2.65 -1.90
CA ILE A 76 -11.96 2.41 -0.94
C ILE A 76 -11.96 0.96 -0.42
N LEU A 77 -13.14 0.39 -0.16
CA LEU A 77 -13.27 -1.04 0.20
C LEU A 77 -12.78 -1.96 -0.92
N SER A 78 -13.13 -1.65 -2.17
CA SER A 78 -12.66 -2.42 -3.33
C SER A 78 -11.14 -2.37 -3.47
N LEU A 79 -10.52 -1.20 -3.23
CA LEU A 79 -9.07 -1.01 -3.26
C LEU A 79 -8.36 -1.77 -2.14
N ARG A 80 -8.92 -1.76 -0.93
CA ARG A 80 -8.37 -2.50 0.22
C ARG A 80 -8.42 -4.02 0.01
N THR A 81 -9.54 -4.53 -0.50
CA THR A 81 -9.65 -5.97 -0.81
C THR A 81 -8.71 -6.40 -1.93
N ARG A 82 -8.44 -5.52 -2.92
CA ARG A 82 -7.42 -5.73 -3.96
C ARG A 82 -6.00 -5.81 -3.39
N LYS A 83 -5.66 -5.05 -2.33
CA LYS A 83 -4.37 -5.15 -1.62
C LYS A 83 -4.13 -6.55 -1.04
N ARG A 84 -5.15 -7.14 -0.40
CA ARG A 84 -5.05 -8.52 0.13
C ARG A 84 -4.72 -9.56 -0.94
N LYS A 85 -5.06 -9.31 -2.21
CA LYS A 85 -4.70 -10.20 -3.32
C LYS A 85 -3.29 -9.96 -3.88
N LYS A 86 -2.65 -8.83 -3.58
CA LYS A 86 -1.36 -8.41 -4.18
C LYS A 86 -0.15 -8.65 -3.25
N THR A 87 -0.36 -8.95 -1.98
CA THR A 87 0.71 -9.24 -1.01
C THR A 87 0.66 -10.68 -0.52
N GLU A 88 0.99 -11.59 -1.42
CA GLU A 88 1.77 -12.79 -1.09
C GLU A 88 2.94 -12.81 -2.08
N SER A 89 3.83 -11.83 -1.95
CA SER A 89 5.16 -11.97 -2.56
C SER A 89 5.85 -13.05 -1.73
N ASN A 90 5.72 -14.30 -2.18
CA ASN A 90 6.16 -15.48 -1.44
C ASN A 90 7.69 -15.63 -1.37
N TRP A 91 8.45 -14.57 -1.68
CA TRP A 91 9.90 -14.58 -1.63
C TRP A 91 10.41 -14.11 -0.27
N ASN A 92 11.54 -14.67 0.16
CA ASN A 92 12.19 -14.34 1.42
C ASN A 92 13.67 -14.00 1.19
N VAL A 93 14.29 -13.37 2.20
CA VAL A 93 15.73 -13.12 2.23
C VAL A 93 16.29 -13.68 3.54
N ASP A 94 17.20 -14.63 3.40
CA ASP A 94 17.90 -15.28 4.52
C ASP A 94 19.38 -14.87 4.52
N VAL A 95 20.02 -15.01 5.68
CA VAL A 95 21.47 -14.84 5.84
C VAL A 95 22.09 -16.22 6.04
N MET A 96 23.02 -16.59 5.17
CA MET A 96 23.78 -17.82 5.28
C MET A 96 25.22 -17.55 5.71
N VAL A 97 25.77 -18.45 6.52
CA VAL A 97 27.19 -18.43 6.84
C VAL A 97 27.95 -19.14 5.72
N GLY A 98 28.74 -18.38 4.97
CA GLY A 98 29.75 -18.91 4.07
C GLY A 98 30.86 -19.55 4.87
N ASN A 99 31.06 -20.85 4.65
CA ASN A 99 32.13 -21.60 5.28
C ASN A 99 33.31 -21.69 4.30
N SER A 100 34.18 -20.69 4.29
CA SER A 100 35.47 -20.79 3.59
C SER A 100 36.51 -21.38 4.56
N LEU A 101 37.55 -22.03 4.00
CA LEU A 101 38.64 -22.63 4.79
C LEU A 101 39.42 -21.63 5.64
N ILE A 102 39.26 -20.32 5.41
CA ILE A 102 40.12 -19.28 5.96
C ILE A 102 39.30 -18.25 6.78
N HIS A 103 38.00 -18.09 6.52
CA HIS A 103 37.14 -17.15 7.25
C HIS A 103 35.65 -17.49 7.12
N LYS A 104 34.89 -17.27 8.19
CA LYS A 104 33.42 -17.28 8.14
C LYS A 104 32.92 -15.93 7.62
N SER A 105 32.11 -15.95 6.57
CA SER A 105 31.47 -14.76 5.99
C SER A 105 29.95 -14.90 6.04
N LEU A 106 29.22 -13.79 6.04
CA LEU A 106 27.76 -13.79 5.92
C LEU A 106 27.38 -13.44 4.48
N HIS A 107 26.48 -14.22 3.89
CA HIS A 107 25.97 -14.00 2.54
C HIS A 107 24.45 -13.94 2.54
N LEU A 108 23.90 -12.98 1.81
CA LEU A 108 22.46 -12.89 1.60
C LEU A 108 22.00 -13.87 0.54
N LYS A 109 20.89 -14.54 0.80
CA LYS A 109 20.24 -15.49 -0.09
C LYS A 109 18.77 -15.12 -0.23
N VAL A 110 18.27 -15.15 -1.46
CA VAL A 110 16.87 -14.94 -1.79
C VAL A 110 16.24 -16.28 -2.14
N SER A 111 15.10 -16.60 -1.55
CA SER A 111 14.28 -17.75 -1.97
C SER A 111 13.03 -17.24 -2.65
N LEU A 112 12.80 -17.67 -3.90
CA LEU A 112 11.68 -17.24 -4.74
C LEU A 112 10.88 -18.46 -5.19
N PRO A 113 9.61 -18.62 -4.75
CA PRO A 113 8.74 -19.67 -5.24
C PRO A 113 8.29 -19.39 -6.67
N VAL A 114 8.46 -20.39 -7.54
CA VAL A 114 8.02 -20.39 -8.94
C VAL A 114 7.24 -21.67 -9.19
N GLY A 115 5.91 -21.59 -9.06
CA GLY A 115 5.03 -22.75 -9.12
C GLY A 115 5.32 -23.73 -7.97
N PRO A 116 5.58 -25.02 -8.23
CA PRO A 116 5.92 -26.00 -7.20
C PRO A 116 7.39 -25.95 -6.74
N HIS A 117 8.22 -25.11 -7.35
CA HIS A 117 9.67 -25.05 -7.08
C HIS A 117 10.03 -23.82 -6.27
N VAL A 118 11.09 -23.92 -5.47
CA VAL A 118 11.71 -22.78 -4.78
C VAL A 118 13.09 -22.58 -5.39
N ILE A 119 13.30 -21.41 -5.99
CA ILE A 119 14.59 -21.02 -6.56
C ILE A 119 15.37 -20.25 -5.52
N GLU A 120 16.59 -20.70 -5.25
CA GLU A 120 17.50 -20.05 -4.32
C GLU A 120 18.61 -19.32 -5.10
N MET A 121 18.84 -18.05 -4.79
CA MET A 121 19.83 -17.25 -5.51
C MET A 121 20.45 -16.16 -4.64
N THR A 122 21.56 -15.58 -5.12
CA THR A 122 22.16 -14.39 -4.49
C THR A 122 21.34 -13.15 -4.83
N VAL A 123 21.47 -12.11 -4.01
CA VAL A 123 20.82 -10.80 -4.25
C VAL A 123 21.24 -10.20 -5.59
N GLU A 124 22.50 -10.39 -6.00
CA GLU A 124 23.01 -9.97 -7.30
C GLU A 124 22.23 -10.61 -8.46
N LYS A 125 22.02 -11.93 -8.42
CA LYS A 125 21.25 -12.66 -9.43
C LYS A 125 19.78 -12.25 -9.40
N PHE A 126 19.20 -12.09 -8.22
CA PHE A 126 17.83 -11.61 -8.07
C PHE A 126 17.64 -10.22 -8.70
N GLY A 127 18.60 -9.30 -8.53
CA GLY A 127 18.55 -7.97 -9.13
C GLY A 127 18.58 -7.95 -10.67
N THR A 128 18.97 -9.06 -11.31
CA THR A 128 18.95 -9.20 -12.78
C THR A 128 17.63 -9.68 -13.35
N LEU A 129 16.67 -10.10 -12.52
CA LEU A 129 15.37 -10.64 -12.94
C LEU A 129 14.35 -9.57 -13.38
N ARG A 130 14.81 -8.46 -13.96
CA ARG A 130 13.95 -7.37 -14.44
C ARG A 130 13.22 -7.72 -15.73
#